data_AF-A0A938VC70-F1
#
_entry.id   AF-A0A938VC70-F1
#
_cell.length_a   1.000
_cell.length_b   1.000
_cell.length_c   1.000
_cell.angle_alpha   90.00
_cell.angle_beta   90.00
_cell.angle_gamma   90.00
#
_symmetry.space_group_name_H-M   'P 1'
#
loop_
_entity.id
_entity.type
_entity.pdbx_description
1 polymer ?
#
loop_
_entity_poly.entity_id
_entity_poly.type
_entity_poly.pdbx_seq_one_letter_code
_entity_poly.pdbx_strand_id
1 'polypeptide(L)' 'MATQTFDGWLSAEMTRKGVKSARRFGLEMGADPAHVGDWLLGAAMPTDQECDLIARYLNVAAHDVRERRFPQRH' A
#
# COMPACT_ATOMS: atom_id res chain seq x y z
N MET A 1 18.60 11.45 -3.92
CA MET A 1 17.96 10.16 -3.57
C MET A 1 16.59 10.17 -4.22
N ALA A 2 16.24 9.18 -5.04
CA ALA A 2 14.93 9.17 -5.71
C ALA A 2 13.82 8.97 -4.67
N THR A 3 12.84 9.87 -4.61
CA THR A 3 11.66 9.71 -3.77
C THR A 3 10.90 8.47 -4.25
N GLN A 4 10.87 7.42 -3.43
CA GLN A 4 10.09 6.22 -3.73
C GLN A 4 8.61 6.59 -3.69
N THR A 5 7.88 6.29 -4.78
CA THR A 5 6.43 6.50 -4.85
C THR A 5 5.70 5.47 -3.98
N PHE A 6 4.46 5.79 -3.58
CA PHE A 6 3.66 4.90 -2.73
C PHE A 6 3.43 3.53 -3.39
N ASP A 7 3.10 3.51 -4.68
CA ASP A 7 2.94 2.31 -5.50
C ASP A 7 4.21 1.45 -5.52
N GLY A 8 5.38 2.07 -5.75
CA GLY A 8 6.66 1.39 -5.76
C GLY A 8 7.05 0.81 -4.40
N TRP A 9 6.75 1.54 -3.32
CA TRP A 9 6.92 1.04 -1.96
C TRP A 9 5.99 -0.14 -1.67
N LEU A 10 4.69 0.00 -1.94
CA LEU A 10 3.68 -1.03 -1.66
C LEU A 10 4.00 -2.32 -2.43
N SER A 11 4.37 -2.20 -3.71
CA SER A 11 4.79 -3.34 -4.55
C SER A 11 6.01 -4.07 -3.98
N ALA A 12 6.98 -3.33 -3.43
CA ALA A 12 8.14 -3.90 -2.78
C ALA A 12 7.78 -4.64 -1.48
N GLU A 13 6.91 -4.07 -0.63
CA GLU A 13 6.46 -4.75 0.59
C GLU A 13 5.66 -6.02 0.29
N MET A 14 4.76 -5.95 -0.70
CA MET A 14 4.02 -7.11 -1.20
C MET A 14 4.98 -8.23 -1.61
N THR A 15 6.03 -7.88 -2.37
CA THR A 15 7.04 -8.83 -2.83
C THR A 15 7.81 -9.45 -1.66
N ARG A 16 8.22 -8.66 -0.66
CA ARG A 16 8.91 -9.17 0.55
C ARG A 16 8.04 -10.13 1.36
N LYS A 17 6.73 -9.89 1.40
CA LYS A 17 5.75 -10.80 2.04
C LYS A 17 5.42 -12.03 1.19
N GLY A 18 5.92 -12.11 -0.05
CA GLY A 18 5.65 -13.21 -0.97
C GLY A 18 4.31 -13.09 -1.71
N VAL A 19 3.70 -11.91 -1.73
CA VAL A 19 2.43 -11.62 -2.41
C VAL A 19 2.73 -10.91 -3.73
N LYS A 20 2.41 -11.54 -4.86
CA LYS A 20 2.68 -10.99 -6.20
C LYS A 20 1.43 -10.50 -6.94
N SER A 21 0.27 -10.52 -6.29
CA SER A 21 -1.02 -10.25 -6.93
C SER A 21 -1.81 -9.27 -6.10
N ALA A 22 -2.25 -8.17 -6.73
CA ALA A 22 -3.18 -7.19 -6.15
C ALA A 22 -4.45 -7.88 -5.63
N ARG A 23 -4.99 -8.83 -6.41
CA ARG A 23 -6.16 -9.61 -6.02
C ARG A 23 -5.94 -10.41 -4.75
N ARG A 24 -4.83 -11.15 -4.67
CA ARG A 24 -4.49 -11.92 -3.47
C ARG A 24 -4.29 -11.01 -2.27
N PHE A 25 -3.58 -9.90 -2.46
CA PHE A 25 -3.34 -8.90 -1.41
C PHE A 25 -4.64 -8.32 -0.86
N GLY A 26 -5.53 -7.84 -1.73
CA GLY A 26 -6.83 -7.31 -1.32
C GLY A 26 -7.65 -8.33 -0.55
N LEU A 27 -7.76 -9.56 -1.05
CA LEU A 27 -8.52 -10.63 -0.39
C LEU A 27 -7.97 -11.00 0.98
N GLU A 28 -6.64 -11.15 1.12
CA GLU A 28 -6.04 -11.52 2.42
C GLU A 28 -6.09 -10.38 3.44
N MET A 29 -6.06 -9.14 2.97
CA MET A 29 -6.15 -7.94 3.81
C MET A 29 -7.60 -7.57 4.16
N GLY A 30 -8.58 -8.04 3.38
CA GLY A 30 -9.99 -7.67 3.52
C GLY A 30 -10.36 -6.36 2.83
N ALA A 31 -9.66 -5.99 1.75
CA ALA A 31 -9.99 -4.84 0.90
C ALA A 31 -10.40 -5.27 -0.51
N ASP A 32 -10.99 -4.35 -1.26
CA ASP A 32 -11.38 -4.59 -2.65
C ASP A 32 -10.13 -4.76 -3.55
N PRO A 33 -9.95 -5.93 -4.21
CA PRO A 33 -8.92 -6.15 -5.22
C PRO A 33 -8.78 -5.07 -6.29
N ALA A 34 -9.89 -4.46 -6.72
CA ALA A 34 -9.87 -3.43 -7.76
C ALA A 34 -9.15 -2.17 -7.26
N HIS A 35 -9.52 -1.69 -6.07
CA HIS A 35 -8.85 -0.57 -5.41
C HIS A 35 -7.36 -0.81 -5.20
N VAL A 36 -6.97 -2.02 -4.78
CA VAL A 36 -5.54 -2.36 -4.65
C VAL A 36 -4.81 -2.23 -5.99
N GLY A 37 -5.45 -2.65 -7.08
CA GLY A 37 -4.94 -2.47 -8.44
C GLY A 37 -4.69 -0.99 -8.77
N ASP A 38 -5.65 -0.13 -8.46
CA ASP A 38 -5.54 1.30 -8.69
C ASP A 38 -4.39 1.95 -7.89
N TRP A 39 -4.14 1.49 -6.66
CA TRP A 39 -3.00 1.97 -5.86
C TRP A 39 -1.66 1.59 -6.47
N LEU A 40 -1.52 0.36 -6.96
CA LEU A 40 -0.28 -0.14 -7.56
C LEU A 40 0.01 0.47 -8.93
N LEU A 41 -1.01 1.05 -9.58
CA LEU A 41 -0.88 1.82 -10.81
C LEU A 41 -0.71 3.32 -10.56
N GLY A 42 -0.79 3.77 -9.30
CA GLY A 42 -0.80 5.18 -8.94
C GLY A 42 -2.04 5.95 -9.41
N ALA A 43 -3.11 5.25 -9.80
CA ALA A 43 -4.37 5.83 -10.26
C ALA A 43 -5.24 6.33 -9.10
N ALA A 44 -5.06 5.75 -7.91
CA ALA A 44 -5.74 6.16 -6.68
C ALA A 44 -4.79 6.02 -5.48
N MET A 45 -5.13 6.69 -4.38
CA MET A 45 -4.46 6.52 -3.08
C MET A 45 -5.41 5.85 -2.08
N PRO A 46 -4.91 4.99 -1.18
CA PRO A 46 -5.76 4.36 -0.17
C PRO A 46 -6.30 5.40 0.82
N THR A 47 -7.52 5.20 1.30
CA THR A 47 -8.11 5.94 2.42
C THR A 47 -7.40 5.66 3.75
N ASP A 48 -7.74 6.38 4.81
CA ASP A 48 -7.14 6.16 6.14
C ASP A 48 -7.45 4.77 6.69
N GLN A 49 -8.68 4.28 6.46
CA GLN A 49 -9.10 2.94 6.83
C GLN A 49 -8.31 1.88 6.04
N GLU A 50 -8.12 2.10 4.74
CA GLU A 50 -7.31 1.19 3.91
C GLU A 50 -5.83 1.22 4.30
N CYS A 51 -5.30 2.36 4.74
CA CYS A 51 -3.96 2.44 5.33
C CYS A 51 -3.84 1.59 6.61
N ASP A 52 -4.86 1.55 7.47
CA ASP A 52 -4.87 0.67 8.65
C ASP A 52 -4.89 -0.81 8.26
N LEU A 53 -5.64 -1.17 7.21
CA LEU A 53 -5.66 -2.53 6.68
C LEU A 53 -4.28 -2.93 6.14
N ILE A 54 -3.65 -2.07 5.34
CA ILE A 54 -2.30 -2.27 4.80
C ILE A 54 -1.29 -2.45 5.94
N ALA A 55 -1.34 -1.58 6.93
CA ALA A 55 -0.44 -1.59 8.08
C ALA A 55 -0.53 -2.90 8.87
N ARG A 56 -1.75 -3.33 9.21
CA ARG A 56 -2.00 -4.61 9.90
C ARG A 56 -1.51 -5.79 9.07
N TYR A 57 -1.83 -5.80 7.78
CA TYR A 57 -1.46 -6.90 6.92
C TYR A 57 0.06 -6.97 6.71
N LEU A 58 0.75 -5.86 6.48
CA LEU A 58 2.21 -5.81 6.29
C LEU A 58 3.00 -5.85 7.61
N ASN A 59 2.33 -5.78 8.76
CA ASN A 59 2.95 -5.68 10.08
C ASN A 59 3.90 -4.47 10.20
N VAL A 60 3.42 -3.30 9.77
CA VAL A 60 4.09 -2.00 9.88
C VAL A 60 3.20 -1.00 10.62
N ALA A 61 3.73 0.12 11.08
CA ALA A 61 2.91 1.10 11.77
C ALA A 61 2.01 1.85 10.78
N ALA A 62 0.74 2.07 11.15
CA ALA A 62 -0.21 2.78 10.29
C ALA A 62 0.21 4.24 9.99
N HIS A 63 0.97 4.86 10.89
CA HIS A 63 1.54 6.19 10.64
C HIS A 63 2.54 6.17 9.47
N ASP A 64 3.40 5.16 9.38
CA ASP A 64 4.39 5.03 8.29
C ASP A 64 3.70 4.92 6.93
N VAL A 65 2.58 4.19 6.86
CA VAL A 65 1.80 4.03 5.63
C VAL A 65 1.19 5.35 5.19
N ARG A 66 0.62 6.12 6.14
CA ARG A 66 -0.01 7.42 5.87
C ARG A 66 1.01 8.48 5.44
N GLU A 67 2.19 8.52 6.08
CA GLU A 67 3.27 9.42 5.67
C GLU A 67 3.78 9.12 4.27
N ARG A 68 3.88 7.83 3.90
CA ARG A 68 4.26 7.42 2.54
C ARG A 68 3.21 7.76 1.49
N ARG A 69 1.92 7.73 1.86
CA ARG A 69 0.81 8.12 0.98
C ARG A 69 0.90 9.61 0.60
N PHE A 70 1.32 10.46 1.52
CA PHE A 70 1.54 11.89 1.30
C PHE A 70 2.91 12.31 1.84
N PRO A 71 4.00 12.09 1.09
CA PRO A 71 5.32 12.51 1.53
C PRO A 71 5.29 14.03 1.71
N GLN A 72 5.33 14.50 2.96
CA GLN A 72 5.38 15.92 3.26
C GLN A 72 6.63 16.48 2.58
N ARG A 73 6.42 17.38 1.61
CA ARG A 73 7.49 18.17 1.02
C ARG A 73 7.96 19.17 2.08
N HIS A 74 8.97 18.79 2.85
CA HIS A 74 9.82 19.73 3.56
C HIS A 74 10.85 20.34 2.60
#